data_AF-A0A150S4R8-F1
#
_entry.id   AF-A0A150S4R8-F1
#
_cell.length_a   1.000
_cell.length_b   1.000
_cell.length_c   1.000
_cell.angle_alpha   90.00
_cell.angle_beta   90.00
_cell.angle_gamma   90.00
#
_symmetry.space_group_name_H-M   'P 1'
#
loop_
_entity.id
_entity.type
_entity.pdbx_description
1 polymer ?
#
loop_
_entity_poly.entity_id
_entity_poly.type
_entity_poly.pdbx_seq_one_letter_code
_entity_poly.pdbx_strand_id
1 'polypeptide(L)'
;MALASGCGDTGEACEETVTCESPGGYCAGECVPVPVDRSNVDGAPVLLWEGSIDEEPPACPPDVGEAGVMFLYKDVDPVPDCPPCACSQPACVLPAGVTASALYLCQDGAPETRTPLEVPVDWDGACVGTDPIPPEQVGSVAVPPATAVACEPVEAVVPRSGGLGSPWKRHAKVCTGPSNAQACGLTSGKLCFPMFQKRATPAFKMCVWAKATEEVDCPDEYPHKHPWYASHDDGLCSPCTCTPTEPSVCEALVSAYADTACDREIASVQVADEGGCADPSAGVSLGSVRAEWVTNAPGGCEPSGGEPVRNREEVEPKTLCCIEEVTE
;
A
#
# COMPACT_ATOMS: atom_id res chain seq x y z
N MET A 1 53.05 4.79 10.46
CA MET A 1 53.81 5.75 11.28
C MET A 1 55.03 6.21 10.49
N ALA A 2 55.44 7.46 10.72
CA ALA A 2 56.56 8.21 10.13
C ALA A 2 56.24 9.06 8.87
N LEU A 3 55.82 10.30 9.11
CA LEU A 3 56.11 11.45 8.24
C LEU A 3 57.55 11.88 8.53
N ALA A 4 58.37 12.01 7.49
CA ALA A 4 59.68 12.64 7.57
C ALA A 4 59.56 14.09 7.10
N SER A 5 59.51 15.02 8.05
CA SER A 5 59.78 16.44 7.84
C SER A 5 61.29 16.66 7.90
N GLY A 6 61.91 16.94 6.75
CA GLY A 6 63.30 17.34 6.66
C GLY A 6 63.40 18.84 6.41
N CYS A 7 63.70 19.61 7.46
CA CYS A 7 64.33 20.92 7.33
C CYS A 7 65.85 20.71 7.47
N GLY A 8 66.57 21.01 6.40
CA GLY A 8 68.01 21.21 6.32
C GLY A 8 68.21 21.89 4.96
N ASP A 9 68.96 22.95 4.79
CA ASP A 9 70.27 23.26 5.33
C ASP A 9 70.57 24.68 4.85
N THR A 10 70.75 25.64 5.77
CA THR A 10 71.65 26.80 5.65
C THR A 10 71.64 27.48 7.00
N GLY A 11 72.77 27.40 7.71
CA GLY A 11 72.93 28.04 9.01
C GLY A 11 72.90 29.56 8.92
N GLU A 12 71.90 30.16 9.57
CA GLU A 12 71.97 31.47 10.22
C GLU A 12 70.81 31.53 11.24
N ALA A 13 71.04 32.25 12.33
CA ALA A 13 70.31 32.15 13.59
C ALA A 13 68.78 32.25 13.48
N CYS A 14 68.06 31.26 14.00
CA CYS A 14 66.66 31.43 14.38
C CYS A 14 66.63 31.85 15.85
N GLU A 15 66.43 33.15 16.07
CA GLU A 15 66.05 33.70 17.35
C GLU A 15 64.75 33.03 17.82
N GLU A 16 64.75 32.65 19.09
CA GLU A 16 63.68 31.98 19.80
C GLU A 16 62.49 32.95 19.93
N THR A 17 61.54 32.89 18.98
CA THR A 17 60.08 33.17 19.11
C THR A 17 59.46 33.43 17.73
N VAL A 18 59.31 32.39 16.93
CA VAL A 18 58.22 32.36 15.94
C VAL A 18 57.28 31.27 16.40
N THR A 19 56.33 31.65 17.26
CA THR A 19 55.08 30.90 17.36
C THR A 19 54.49 30.88 15.96
N CYS A 20 54.52 29.72 15.30
CA CYS A 20 53.63 29.46 14.19
C CYS A 20 52.21 29.51 14.76
N GLU A 21 51.62 30.70 14.84
CA GLU A 21 50.17 30.83 14.82
C GLU A 21 49.75 30.17 13.51
N SER A 22 49.30 28.91 13.58
CA SER A 22 48.75 28.19 12.43
C SER A 22 47.68 29.09 11.78
N PRO A 23 47.93 29.63 10.58
CA PRO A 23 46.99 30.56 9.97
C PRO A 23 45.90 29.73 9.29
N GLY A 24 44.88 29.34 10.06
CA GLY A 24 43.68 28.67 9.54
C GLY A 24 43.92 27.25 8.99
N GLY A 25 42.88 26.43 8.96
CA GLY A 25 42.95 25.14 8.26
C GLY A 25 43.20 25.37 6.76
N TYR A 26 43.88 24.44 6.08
CA TYR A 26 43.93 24.47 4.62
C TYR A 26 42.59 23.99 4.06
N CYS A 27 41.91 24.84 3.29
CA CYS A 27 40.75 24.42 2.52
C CYS A 27 41.23 23.70 1.26
N ALA A 28 41.07 22.37 1.22
CA ALA A 28 41.21 21.57 -0.01
C ALA A 28 40.06 21.83 -1.01
N GLY A 29 39.22 22.82 -0.72
CA GLY A 29 37.97 23.12 -1.38
C GLY A 29 37.76 24.59 -1.74
N GLU A 30 36.50 24.97 -1.96
CA GLU A 30 36.11 26.32 -2.32
C GLU A 30 35.54 27.01 -1.08
N CYS A 31 35.95 28.26 -0.88
CA CYS A 31 35.43 29.09 0.19
C CYS A 31 34.14 29.74 -0.27
N VAL A 32 33.03 29.08 0.04
CA VAL A 32 31.68 29.50 -0.36
C VAL A 32 31.10 30.47 0.66
N PRO A 33 30.29 31.46 0.23
CA PRO A 33 29.65 32.37 1.15
C PRO A 33 28.68 31.61 2.03
N VAL A 34 28.80 31.82 3.33
CA VAL A 34 27.73 31.50 4.27
C VAL A 34 26.70 32.62 4.18
N PRO A 35 25.39 32.32 4.12
CA PRO A 35 24.35 33.32 4.29
C PRO A 35 24.65 34.21 5.50
N VAL A 36 24.69 35.53 5.28
CA VAL A 36 24.93 36.50 6.35
C VAL A 36 23.77 36.49 7.33
N ASP A 37 22.55 36.37 6.80
CA ASP A 37 21.35 36.10 7.59
C ASP A 37 21.04 34.60 7.63
N ARG A 38 21.24 33.98 8.80
CA ARG A 38 20.91 32.58 9.08
C ARG A 38 19.55 32.40 9.77
N SER A 39 18.74 33.45 9.85
CA SER A 39 17.45 33.39 10.53
C SER A 39 16.51 32.38 9.84
N ASN A 40 16.55 32.32 8.51
CA ASN A 40 15.61 31.55 7.68
C ASN A 40 16.25 30.38 6.91
N VAL A 41 17.56 30.17 7.01
CA VAL A 41 18.28 29.10 6.31
C VAL A 41 19.22 28.34 7.24
N ASP A 42 19.52 27.10 6.89
CA ASP A 42 20.61 26.33 7.48
C ASP A 42 21.94 26.76 6.84
N GLY A 43 22.98 26.85 7.66
CA GLY A 43 24.28 27.37 7.24
C GLY A 43 25.14 26.34 6.49
N ALA A 44 24.70 25.09 6.41
CA ALA A 44 25.41 24.01 5.72
C ALA A 44 25.04 23.99 4.22
N PRO A 45 25.99 24.24 3.31
CA PRO A 45 25.74 24.13 1.88
C PRO A 45 25.54 22.67 1.44
N VAL A 46 24.69 22.48 0.45
CA VAL A 46 24.37 21.21 -0.20
C VAL A 46 24.42 21.36 -1.71
N LEU A 47 24.52 20.23 -2.41
CA LEU A 47 24.44 20.20 -3.86
C LEU A 47 23.07 19.69 -4.29
N LEU A 48 22.43 20.40 -5.22
CA LEU A 48 21.15 20.05 -5.81
C LEU A 48 21.33 19.72 -7.28
N TRP A 49 20.95 18.52 -7.69
CA TRP A 49 20.71 18.18 -9.09
C TRP A 49 19.21 18.08 -9.35
N GLU A 50 18.74 18.53 -10.50
CA GLU A 50 17.32 18.54 -10.89
C GLU A 50 17.19 17.89 -12.29
N GLY A 51 16.24 16.98 -12.46
CA GLY A 51 16.01 16.27 -13.72
C GLY A 51 14.55 15.84 -13.90
N SER A 52 14.21 15.33 -15.09
CA SER A 52 12.93 14.63 -15.29
C SER A 52 12.95 13.27 -14.59
N ILE A 53 11.79 12.72 -14.22
CA ILE A 53 11.73 11.45 -13.50
C ILE A 53 12.36 10.26 -14.25
N ASP A 54 12.40 10.31 -15.58
CA ASP A 54 13.00 9.29 -16.46
C ASP A 54 14.52 9.47 -16.65
N GLU A 55 15.09 10.56 -16.13
CA GLU A 55 16.51 10.85 -16.22
C GLU A 55 17.26 10.20 -15.04
N GLU A 56 18.36 9.52 -15.31
CA GLU A 56 19.15 8.93 -14.22
C GLU A 56 20.01 10.01 -13.53
N PRO A 57 19.85 10.21 -12.21
CA PRO A 57 20.62 11.22 -11.49
C PRO A 57 22.12 10.88 -11.48
N PRO A 58 23.00 11.87 -11.71
CA PRO A 58 24.44 11.66 -11.60
C PRO A 58 24.85 11.29 -10.16
N ALA A 59 25.98 10.57 -10.05
CA ALA A 59 26.59 10.27 -8.76
C ALA A 59 26.98 11.55 -8.02
N CYS A 60 26.88 11.52 -6.68
CA CYS A 60 27.42 12.60 -5.88
C CYS A 60 28.94 12.65 -6.02
N PRO A 61 29.53 13.85 -5.95
CA PRO A 61 30.98 13.99 -5.99
C PRO A 61 31.68 13.17 -4.89
N PRO A 62 32.84 12.56 -5.18
CA PRO A 62 33.53 11.64 -4.25
C PRO A 62 33.84 12.26 -2.88
N ASP A 63 34.16 13.56 -2.84
CA ASP A 63 34.52 14.28 -1.61
C ASP A 63 33.32 14.59 -0.70
N VAL A 64 32.11 14.54 -1.26
CA VAL A 64 30.83 14.66 -0.53
C VAL A 64 30.35 13.28 -0.08
N GLY A 65 30.51 12.27 -0.95
CA GLY A 65 30.09 10.90 -0.72
C GLY A 65 28.58 10.70 -0.83
N GLU A 66 28.13 9.44 -0.83
CA GLU A 66 26.71 9.07 -0.94
C GLU A 66 26.02 8.91 0.43
N ALA A 67 26.75 9.10 1.54
CA ALA A 67 26.27 8.82 2.89
C ALA A 67 25.18 9.79 3.42
N GLY A 68 24.84 10.83 2.66
CA GLY A 68 23.86 11.86 3.04
C GLY A 68 22.97 12.30 1.88
N VAL A 69 22.68 11.37 0.97
CA VAL A 69 21.85 11.63 -0.21
C VAL A 69 20.37 11.64 0.14
N MET A 70 19.65 12.62 -0.40
CA MET A 70 18.21 12.71 -0.32
C MET A 70 17.64 12.88 -1.73
N PHE A 71 16.52 12.22 -2.00
CA PHE A 71 15.73 12.43 -3.20
C PHE A 71 14.51 13.26 -2.87
N LEU A 72 14.22 14.22 -3.75
CA LEU A 72 13.05 15.08 -3.67
C LEU A 72 12.31 15.05 -4.99
N TYR A 73 11.04 15.43 -4.96
CA TYR A 73 10.14 15.29 -6.09
C TYR A 73 9.26 16.51 -6.29
N LYS A 74 8.76 16.66 -7.51
CA LYS A 74 7.88 17.78 -7.89
C LYS A 74 6.95 17.37 -9.03
N ASP A 75 5.83 18.06 -9.11
CA ASP A 75 4.81 17.92 -10.15
C ASP A 75 4.22 16.50 -10.12
N VAL A 76 3.51 16.19 -9.03
CA VAL A 76 2.83 14.90 -8.88
C VAL A 76 1.65 14.82 -9.86
N ASP A 77 1.39 13.64 -10.41
CA ASP A 77 0.18 13.39 -11.16
C ASP A 77 -1.02 13.44 -10.21
N PRO A 78 -2.01 14.31 -10.48
CA PRO A 78 -3.09 14.59 -9.54
C PRO A 78 -4.08 13.43 -9.45
N VAL A 79 -4.05 12.48 -10.38
CA VAL A 79 -4.96 11.34 -10.39
C VAL A 79 -4.34 10.21 -9.57
N PRO A 80 -4.95 9.78 -8.45
CA PRO A 80 -4.49 8.61 -7.72
C PRO A 80 -4.68 7.32 -8.54
N ASP A 81 -3.80 6.36 -8.32
CA ASP A 81 -3.87 5.02 -8.93
C ASP A 81 -4.92 4.17 -8.20
N CYS A 82 -6.19 4.49 -8.41
CA CYS A 82 -7.28 3.75 -7.80
C CYS A 82 -7.38 2.35 -8.40
N PRO A 83 -7.39 1.30 -7.56
CA PRO A 83 -7.55 -0.06 -8.06
C PRO A 83 -8.96 -0.22 -8.65
N PRO A 84 -9.08 -0.98 -9.76
CA PRO A 84 -10.40 -1.29 -10.29
C PRO A 84 -11.20 -2.11 -9.28
N CYS A 85 -12.48 -1.76 -9.13
CA CYS A 85 -13.38 -2.54 -8.29
C CYS A 85 -13.73 -3.88 -8.94
N ALA A 86 -13.75 -4.93 -8.13
CA ALA A 86 -14.18 -6.26 -8.51
C ALA A 86 -15.23 -6.78 -7.52
N CYS A 87 -16.17 -7.56 -8.02
CA CYS A 87 -17.23 -8.18 -7.23
C CYS A 87 -17.12 -9.69 -7.29
N SER A 88 -17.44 -10.36 -6.17
CA SER A 88 -17.72 -11.79 -6.22
C SER A 88 -18.94 -12.01 -7.10
N GLN A 89 -18.96 -13.14 -7.79
CA GLN A 89 -20.17 -13.55 -8.50
C GLN A 89 -21.11 -14.22 -7.50
N PRO A 90 -22.42 -13.95 -7.57
CA PRO A 90 -23.37 -14.66 -6.74
C PRO A 90 -23.34 -16.16 -7.09
N ALA A 91 -23.71 -17.00 -6.13
CA ALA A 91 -23.71 -18.44 -6.30
C ALA A 91 -24.92 -19.05 -5.59
N CYS A 92 -25.55 -20.05 -6.21
CA CYS A 92 -26.58 -20.84 -5.53
C CYS A 92 -25.96 -21.82 -4.54
N VAL A 93 -26.60 -21.97 -3.38
CA VAL A 93 -26.15 -22.81 -2.27
C VAL A 93 -27.28 -23.77 -1.91
N LEU A 94 -26.94 -25.06 -1.85
CA LEU A 94 -27.87 -26.10 -1.42
C LEU A 94 -28.20 -25.94 0.06
N PRO A 95 -29.37 -26.41 0.51
CA PRO A 95 -29.70 -26.43 1.94
C PRO A 95 -28.61 -27.15 2.75
N ALA A 96 -28.29 -26.62 3.94
CA ALA A 96 -27.25 -27.16 4.82
C ALA A 96 -27.62 -28.48 5.53
N GLY A 97 -28.57 -29.24 4.97
CA GLY A 97 -29.10 -30.47 5.51
C GLY A 97 -30.62 -30.42 5.69
N VAL A 98 -31.15 -31.34 6.49
CA VAL A 98 -32.58 -31.47 6.77
C VAL A 98 -32.81 -31.64 8.27
N THR A 99 -34.03 -31.38 8.73
CA THR A 99 -34.40 -31.59 10.14
C THR A 99 -35.57 -32.55 10.23
N ALA A 100 -35.36 -33.70 10.86
CA ALA A 100 -36.45 -34.60 11.22
C ALA A 100 -37.20 -34.04 12.43
N SER A 101 -38.52 -34.22 12.45
CA SER A 101 -39.37 -33.87 13.59
C SER A 101 -40.24 -35.05 13.98
N ALA A 102 -40.39 -35.31 15.28
CA ALA A 102 -41.34 -36.31 15.80
C ALA A 102 -42.82 -35.92 15.57
N LEU A 103 -43.07 -34.65 15.20
CA LEU A 103 -44.40 -34.14 14.86
C LEU A 103 -44.68 -34.26 13.36
N TYR A 104 -45.96 -34.30 12.99
CA TYR A 104 -46.40 -34.26 11.59
C TYR A 104 -46.40 -32.82 11.04
N LEU A 105 -46.32 -32.69 9.72
CA LEU A 105 -46.46 -31.43 8.98
C LEU A 105 -45.44 -30.36 9.41
N CYS A 106 -44.26 -30.77 9.87
CA CYS A 106 -43.18 -29.90 10.34
C CYS A 106 -43.65 -28.82 11.33
N GLN A 107 -44.63 -29.16 12.18
CA GLN A 107 -45.18 -28.22 13.15
C GLN A 107 -44.11 -27.69 14.11
N ASP A 108 -44.34 -26.45 14.59
CA ASP A 108 -43.54 -25.90 15.66
C ASP A 108 -43.74 -26.69 16.95
N GLY A 109 -42.63 -27.25 17.43
CA GLY A 109 -42.56 -28.10 18.60
C GLY A 109 -41.39 -27.71 19.48
N ALA A 110 -41.30 -28.36 20.64
CA ALA A 110 -40.16 -28.16 21.53
C ALA A 110 -38.86 -28.68 20.85
N PRO A 111 -37.69 -28.08 21.11
CA PRO A 111 -36.44 -28.40 20.41
C PRO A 111 -36.06 -29.89 20.45
N GLU A 112 -36.41 -30.60 21.52
CA GLU A 112 -36.20 -32.04 21.69
C GLU A 112 -36.98 -32.92 20.70
N THR A 113 -37.99 -32.36 20.02
CA THR A 113 -38.73 -33.06 18.97
C THR A 113 -38.06 -32.97 17.61
N ARG A 114 -36.96 -32.21 17.49
CA ARG A 114 -36.26 -31.94 16.25
C ARG A 114 -34.85 -32.51 16.28
N THR A 115 -34.51 -33.28 15.25
CA THR A 115 -33.21 -33.91 15.12
C THR A 115 -32.62 -33.50 13.77
N PRO A 116 -31.59 -32.64 13.75
CA PRO A 116 -30.96 -32.21 12.52
C PRO A 116 -30.10 -33.34 11.94
N LEU A 117 -30.11 -33.45 10.61
CA LEU A 117 -29.14 -34.19 9.82
C LEU A 117 -28.36 -33.15 9.02
N GLU A 118 -27.16 -32.86 9.49
CA GLU A 118 -26.26 -31.86 8.89
C GLU A 118 -25.43 -32.51 7.78
N VAL A 119 -25.22 -31.77 6.70
CA VAL A 119 -24.31 -32.13 5.61
C VAL A 119 -22.97 -31.40 5.78
N PRO A 120 -21.88 -31.86 5.14
CA PRO A 120 -20.60 -31.16 5.16
C PRO A 120 -20.71 -29.72 4.64
N VAL A 121 -19.80 -28.85 5.07
CA VAL A 121 -19.63 -27.54 4.44
C VAL A 121 -19.28 -27.74 2.96
N ASP A 122 -19.77 -26.85 2.10
CA ASP A 122 -19.59 -26.92 0.64
C ASP A 122 -20.14 -28.21 0.00
N TRP A 123 -21.16 -28.81 0.62
CA TRP A 123 -21.84 -29.97 0.06
C TRP A 123 -22.42 -29.69 -1.32
N ASP A 124 -22.11 -30.58 -2.27
CA ASP A 124 -22.45 -30.48 -3.68
C ASP A 124 -23.75 -31.20 -4.06
N GLY A 125 -24.44 -31.80 -3.08
CA GLY A 125 -25.65 -32.59 -3.27
C GLY A 125 -25.44 -34.10 -3.27
N ALA A 126 -24.18 -34.58 -3.20
CA ALA A 126 -23.87 -36.00 -3.11
C ALA A 126 -24.56 -36.71 -1.93
N CYS A 127 -24.75 -38.02 -1.99
CA CYS A 127 -25.35 -38.76 -0.88
C CYS A 127 -24.49 -38.62 0.39
N VAL A 128 -25.10 -38.15 1.48
CA VAL A 128 -24.48 -38.08 2.81
C VAL A 128 -25.30 -38.95 3.75
N GLY A 129 -24.69 -40.02 4.25
CA GLY A 129 -25.25 -40.88 5.28
C GLY A 129 -24.67 -40.57 6.66
N THR A 130 -25.50 -40.64 7.68
CA THR A 130 -25.13 -40.48 9.10
C THR A 130 -25.61 -41.68 9.90
N ASP A 131 -25.42 -41.64 11.23
CA ASP A 131 -26.14 -42.56 12.11
C ASP A 131 -27.65 -42.36 11.92
N PRO A 132 -28.44 -43.41 11.66
CA PRO A 132 -29.85 -43.26 11.35
C PRO A 132 -30.66 -42.68 12.51
N ILE A 133 -31.45 -41.65 12.21
CA ILE A 133 -32.46 -41.10 13.13
C ILE A 133 -33.60 -42.11 13.23
N PRO A 134 -33.97 -42.53 14.44
CA PRO A 134 -34.90 -43.63 14.65
C PRO A 134 -36.35 -43.19 14.32
N PRO A 135 -37.23 -44.14 13.96
CA PRO A 135 -38.55 -43.84 13.42
C PRO A 135 -39.47 -43.03 14.34
N GLU A 136 -39.30 -43.14 15.66
CA GLU A 136 -40.04 -42.33 16.64
C GLU A 136 -39.75 -40.82 16.57
N GLN A 137 -38.66 -40.42 15.89
CA GLN A 137 -38.27 -39.03 15.69
C GLN A 137 -38.51 -38.54 14.26
N VAL A 138 -39.07 -39.37 13.38
CA VAL A 138 -39.28 -39.08 11.95
C VAL A 138 -40.79 -39.11 11.65
N GLY A 139 -41.52 -38.17 12.23
CA GLY A 139 -42.91 -37.86 11.87
C GLY A 139 -43.02 -36.95 10.64
N SER A 140 -42.05 -36.03 10.47
CA SER A 140 -41.90 -35.18 9.29
C SER A 140 -40.44 -34.80 9.05
N VAL A 141 -40.12 -34.33 7.84
CA VAL A 141 -38.79 -33.84 7.45
C VAL A 141 -38.93 -32.44 6.88
N ALA A 142 -38.32 -31.47 7.57
CA ALA A 142 -38.21 -30.10 7.12
C ALA A 142 -36.92 -29.90 6.31
N VAL A 143 -37.05 -29.28 5.14
CA VAL A 143 -35.95 -28.94 4.25
C VAL A 143 -35.83 -27.41 4.20
N PRO A 144 -34.68 -26.82 4.56
CA PRO A 144 -34.44 -25.38 4.42
C PRO A 144 -34.49 -24.92 2.95
N PRO A 145 -34.65 -23.62 2.69
CA PRO A 145 -34.60 -23.08 1.32
C PRO A 145 -33.23 -23.27 0.68
N ALA A 146 -33.22 -23.33 -0.66
CA ALA A 146 -32.02 -23.14 -1.46
C ALA A 146 -31.79 -21.63 -1.64
N THR A 147 -30.61 -21.14 -1.31
CA THR A 147 -30.35 -19.69 -1.26
C THR A 147 -29.29 -19.26 -2.26
N ALA A 148 -29.27 -17.98 -2.60
CA ALA A 148 -28.18 -17.38 -3.34
C ALA A 148 -27.28 -16.58 -2.38
N VAL A 149 -25.97 -16.76 -2.50
CA VAL A 149 -25.00 -15.85 -1.87
C VAL A 149 -25.03 -14.54 -2.64
N ALA A 150 -25.24 -13.43 -1.93
CA ALA A 150 -25.16 -12.10 -2.52
C ALA A 150 -23.72 -11.80 -2.96
N CYS A 151 -23.58 -10.98 -3.99
CA CYS A 151 -22.26 -10.49 -4.36
C CYS A 151 -21.75 -9.47 -3.35
N GLU A 152 -20.45 -9.51 -3.12
CA GLU A 152 -19.73 -8.61 -2.23
C GLU A 152 -18.51 -8.04 -2.93
N PRO A 153 -18.07 -6.82 -2.56
CA PRO A 153 -16.81 -6.27 -3.02
C PRO A 153 -15.67 -7.20 -2.65
N VAL A 154 -14.90 -7.59 -3.65
CA VAL A 154 -13.65 -8.32 -3.43
C VAL A 154 -12.59 -7.26 -3.25
N GLU A 155 -11.85 -7.32 -2.13
CA GLU A 155 -10.62 -6.53 -2.02
C GLU A 155 -9.75 -6.92 -3.20
N ALA A 156 -9.62 -6.01 -4.17
CA ALA A 156 -8.73 -6.21 -5.28
C ALA A 156 -7.35 -6.46 -4.68
N VAL A 157 -6.82 -7.67 -4.88
CA VAL A 157 -5.38 -7.90 -4.75
C VAL A 157 -4.79 -7.10 -5.88
N VAL A 158 -4.58 -5.80 -5.64
CA VAL A 158 -3.89 -4.95 -6.59
C VAL A 158 -2.55 -5.65 -6.75
N PRO A 159 -2.20 -6.20 -7.93
CA PRO A 159 -0.79 -6.36 -8.21
C PRO A 159 -0.28 -4.95 -7.99
N ARG A 160 0.58 -4.73 -6.98
CA ARG A 160 1.35 -3.49 -6.94
C ARG A 160 2.06 -3.50 -8.28
N SER A 161 1.48 -2.80 -9.24
CA SER A 161 2.02 -2.63 -10.56
C SER A 161 3.25 -1.79 -10.32
N GLY A 162 4.37 -2.43 -9.98
CA GLY A 162 5.71 -1.85 -10.11
C GLY A 162 6.03 -1.67 -11.58
N GLY A 163 5.12 -1.07 -12.35
CA GLY A 163 5.07 -1.07 -13.80
C GLY A 163 4.30 0.10 -14.43
N LEU A 164 3.70 0.99 -13.63
CA LEU A 164 3.42 2.35 -14.07
C LEU A 164 4.41 3.23 -13.30
N GLY A 165 5.08 4.14 -13.98
CA GLY A 165 6.20 4.91 -13.45
C GLY A 165 5.89 5.64 -12.14
N SER A 166 6.92 6.19 -11.51
CA SER A 166 6.74 7.07 -10.36
C SER A 166 5.69 8.15 -10.69
N PRO A 167 4.77 8.49 -9.76
CA PRO A 167 3.70 9.47 -10.01
C PRO A 167 4.24 10.91 -10.13
N TRP A 168 5.55 11.11 -10.09
CA TRP A 168 6.22 12.39 -10.15
C TRP A 168 6.73 12.65 -11.56
N LYS A 169 6.70 13.91 -12.03
CA LYS A 169 7.29 14.27 -13.34
C LYS A 169 8.75 14.69 -13.23
N ARG A 170 9.15 15.18 -12.06
CA ARG A 170 10.51 15.66 -11.80
C ARG A 170 11.02 15.11 -10.49
N HIS A 171 12.32 14.90 -10.46
CA HIS A 171 13.02 14.58 -9.23
C HIS A 171 14.28 15.44 -9.09
N ALA A 172 14.80 15.46 -7.88
CA ALA A 172 16.04 16.09 -7.54
C ALA A 172 16.85 15.21 -6.61
N LYS A 173 18.17 15.25 -6.76
CA LYS A 173 19.12 14.59 -5.89
C LYS A 173 19.87 15.65 -5.10
N VAL A 174 19.80 15.55 -3.77
CA VAL A 174 20.54 16.41 -2.86
C VAL A 174 21.71 15.63 -2.27
N CYS A 175 22.93 16.14 -2.45
CA CYS A 175 24.14 15.58 -1.85
C CYS A 175 24.60 16.47 -0.69
N THR A 176 24.77 15.88 0.50
CA THR A 176 25.25 16.57 1.70
C THR A 176 26.64 16.06 2.09
N GLY A 177 27.60 16.99 2.27
CA GLY A 177 29.00 16.66 2.52
C GLY A 177 29.57 17.31 3.79
N PRO A 178 30.76 16.87 4.23
CA PRO A 178 31.45 17.49 5.35
C PRO A 178 31.84 18.93 5.00
N SER A 179 31.71 19.83 5.99
CA SER A 179 31.90 21.26 5.78
C SER A 179 32.74 21.84 6.93
N ASN A 180 33.73 22.70 6.65
CA ASN A 180 34.66 23.20 7.67
C ASN A 180 34.80 24.74 7.65
N ALA A 181 34.25 25.41 8.66
CA ALA A 181 34.29 26.87 8.80
C ALA A 181 35.69 27.43 9.09
N GLN A 182 36.60 26.63 9.65
CA GLN A 182 37.94 27.10 10.08
C GLN A 182 38.97 27.11 8.96
N ALA A 183 38.65 26.53 7.81
CA ALA A 183 39.57 26.33 6.70
C ALA A 183 39.60 27.49 5.68
N CYS A 184 38.68 28.46 5.80
CA CYS A 184 38.62 29.65 4.92
C CYS A 184 39.07 30.95 5.62
N GLY A 185 39.78 30.82 6.74
CA GLY A 185 40.14 31.95 7.62
C GLY A 185 38.98 32.36 8.51
N LEU A 186 39.27 32.61 9.80
CA LEU A 186 38.26 32.82 10.86
C LEU A 186 37.36 34.06 10.67
N THR A 187 37.75 35.00 9.81
CA THR A 187 37.08 36.31 9.60
C THR A 187 36.42 36.48 8.24
N SER A 188 36.42 35.47 7.37
CA SER A 188 35.96 35.62 5.98
C SER A 188 34.45 35.50 5.78
N GLY A 189 33.70 35.01 6.78
CA GLY A 189 32.28 34.69 6.61
C GLY A 189 32.03 33.57 5.59
N LYS A 190 33.07 32.80 5.26
CA LYS A 190 33.04 31.73 4.27
C LYS A 190 33.28 30.39 4.93
N LEU A 191 32.72 29.35 4.33
CA LEU A 191 32.89 27.99 4.80
C LEU A 191 33.62 27.19 3.74
N CYS A 192 34.58 26.37 4.16
CA CYS A 192 35.27 25.49 3.23
C CYS A 192 34.34 24.35 2.88
N PHE A 193 33.87 24.35 1.64
CA PHE A 193 33.15 23.25 1.05
C PHE A 193 34.09 22.51 0.08
N PRO A 194 34.14 21.17 0.05
CA PRO A 194 35.09 20.44 -0.79
C PRO A 194 35.05 20.90 -2.26
N MET A 195 36.22 21.15 -2.89
CA MET A 195 36.31 21.58 -4.29
C MET A 195 36.10 20.37 -5.17
N PHE A 196 35.05 20.46 -5.97
CA PHE A 196 34.95 19.81 -7.26
C PHE A 196 36.15 20.23 -8.09
N GLN A 197 37.02 19.31 -8.47
CA GLN A 197 38.10 19.66 -9.39
C GLN A 197 37.50 20.14 -10.73
N LYS A 198 37.41 21.47 -10.87
CA LYS A 198 37.01 22.24 -12.06
C LYS A 198 35.55 22.06 -12.49
N ARG A 199 34.72 22.98 -11.95
CA ARG A 199 33.27 23.16 -12.16
C ARG A 199 32.46 22.06 -11.48
N ALA A 200 31.40 22.47 -10.77
CA ALA A 200 30.23 21.62 -10.71
C ALA A 200 30.01 21.14 -12.14
N THR A 201 30.01 19.83 -12.39
CA THR A 201 29.43 19.34 -13.65
C THR A 201 28.11 20.10 -13.80
N PRO A 202 27.77 20.67 -14.97
CA PRO A 202 26.66 21.63 -15.18
C PRO A 202 25.27 21.14 -14.68
N ALA A 203 25.23 19.93 -14.16
CA ALA A 203 24.13 19.25 -13.53
C ALA A 203 23.86 19.70 -12.07
N PHE A 204 24.86 20.10 -11.26
CA PHE A 204 24.66 20.41 -9.83
C PHE A 204 24.73 21.90 -9.50
N LYS A 205 23.76 22.38 -8.73
CA LYS A 205 23.70 23.73 -8.15
C LYS A 205 24.09 23.70 -6.69
N MET A 206 24.71 24.77 -6.19
CA MET A 206 24.98 24.92 -4.77
C MET A 206 23.81 25.62 -4.09
N CYS A 207 23.33 25.04 -2.99
CA CYS A 207 22.15 25.50 -2.28
C CYS A 207 22.32 25.41 -0.76
N VAL A 208 21.42 26.06 -0.03
CA VAL A 208 21.23 25.93 1.41
C VAL A 208 19.80 25.53 1.71
N TRP A 209 19.59 24.79 2.79
CA TRP A 209 18.24 24.43 3.22
C TRP A 209 17.52 25.64 3.80
N ALA A 210 16.30 25.87 3.37
CA ALA A 210 15.38 26.71 4.11
C ALA A 210 15.05 26.07 5.46
N LYS A 211 14.98 26.87 6.52
CA LYS A 211 14.34 26.44 7.76
C LYS A 211 12.84 26.32 7.53
N ALA A 212 12.21 25.34 8.19
CA ALA A 212 10.78 25.10 8.05
C ALA A 212 9.96 26.22 8.73
N THR A 213 9.79 27.35 8.04
CA THR A 213 8.88 28.46 8.40
C THR A 213 7.86 28.68 7.28
N GLU A 214 6.67 29.20 7.62
CA GLU A 214 5.53 29.31 6.69
C GLU A 214 5.82 30.18 5.46
N GLU A 215 6.73 31.14 5.58
CA GLU A 215 7.21 31.97 4.47
C GLU A 215 8.74 32.03 4.55
N VAL A 216 9.41 31.44 3.57
CA VAL A 216 10.87 31.48 3.47
C VAL A 216 11.25 32.42 2.35
N ASP A 217 11.76 33.58 2.73
CA ASP A 217 12.56 34.45 1.89
C ASP A 217 14.00 33.95 1.86
N CYS A 218 14.48 33.68 0.65
CA CYS A 218 15.86 33.28 0.46
C CYS A 218 16.79 34.49 0.62
N PRO A 219 17.98 34.31 1.23
CA PRO A 219 18.94 35.39 1.40
C PRO A 219 19.53 35.83 0.06
N ASP A 220 20.03 37.07 -0.01
CA ASP A 220 20.60 37.65 -1.23
C ASP A 220 21.76 36.82 -1.81
N GLU A 221 22.49 36.08 -0.96
CA GLU A 221 23.57 35.19 -1.41
C GLU A 221 23.05 33.90 -2.08
N TYR A 222 21.79 33.53 -1.89
CA TYR A 222 21.16 32.35 -2.48
C TYR A 222 19.74 32.69 -2.97
N PRO A 223 19.58 33.60 -3.94
CA PRO A 223 18.29 34.24 -4.21
C PRO A 223 17.28 33.32 -4.89
N HIS A 224 17.70 32.17 -5.43
CA HIS A 224 16.84 31.30 -6.22
C HIS A 224 16.15 30.25 -5.35
N LYS A 225 14.83 30.37 -5.21
CA LYS A 225 14.01 29.44 -4.42
C LYS A 225 13.61 28.21 -5.25
N HIS A 226 13.96 27.03 -4.75
CA HIS A 226 13.61 25.74 -5.33
C HIS A 226 12.72 24.97 -4.35
N PRO A 227 11.38 25.06 -4.49
CA PRO A 227 10.45 24.25 -3.70
C PRO A 227 10.34 22.85 -4.27
N TRP A 228 10.46 21.87 -3.38
CA TRP A 228 10.45 20.44 -3.63
C TRP A 228 9.66 19.73 -2.53
N TYR A 229 9.36 18.44 -2.72
CA TYR A 229 8.55 17.65 -1.79
C TYR A 229 9.22 16.31 -1.53
N ALA A 230 9.12 15.80 -0.31
CA ALA A 230 9.68 14.49 0.03
C ALA A 230 8.70 13.34 -0.25
N SER A 231 7.40 13.61 -0.25
CA SER A 231 6.35 12.61 -0.48
C SER A 231 5.09 13.25 -1.10
N HIS A 232 4.13 12.41 -1.44
CA HIS A 232 2.74 12.79 -1.75
C HIS A 232 1.79 12.09 -0.77
N ASP A 233 0.56 12.57 -0.68
CA ASP A 233 -0.54 11.76 -0.13
C ASP A 233 -1.00 10.72 -1.18
N ASP A 234 -1.78 9.71 -0.83
CA ASP A 234 -2.21 8.71 -1.83
C ASP A 234 -3.50 9.10 -2.58
N GLY A 235 -3.98 10.35 -2.44
CA GLY A 235 -5.32 10.73 -2.85
C GLY A 235 -6.41 9.99 -2.06
N LEU A 236 -7.64 9.96 -2.58
CA LEU A 236 -8.73 9.14 -2.04
C LEU A 236 -9.57 8.60 -3.18
N CYS A 237 -9.85 7.30 -3.13
CA CYS A 237 -10.72 6.61 -4.06
C CYS A 237 -12.12 6.43 -3.46
N SER A 238 -13.13 6.35 -4.32
CA SER A 238 -14.49 5.99 -3.92
C SER A 238 -14.52 4.54 -3.43
N PRO A 239 -15.36 4.21 -2.44
CA PRO A 239 -15.49 2.84 -1.98
C PRO A 239 -16.08 1.95 -3.09
N CYS A 240 -15.62 0.71 -3.18
CA CYS A 240 -16.20 -0.26 -4.09
C CYS A 240 -17.58 -0.71 -3.62
N THR A 241 -18.52 -0.77 -4.55
CA THR A 241 -19.87 -1.30 -4.35
C THR A 241 -20.22 -2.31 -5.43
N CYS A 242 -21.02 -3.31 -5.06
CA CYS A 242 -21.47 -4.37 -5.96
C CYS A 242 -22.98 -4.32 -6.06
N THR A 243 -23.49 -4.15 -7.28
CA THR A 243 -24.94 -4.06 -7.51
C THR A 243 -25.42 -5.29 -8.25
N PRO A 244 -26.42 -6.04 -7.72
CA PRO A 244 -27.07 -7.11 -8.45
C PRO A 244 -27.73 -6.60 -9.73
N THR A 245 -27.40 -7.20 -10.87
CA THR A 245 -27.96 -6.85 -12.18
C THR A 245 -29.03 -7.84 -12.64
N GLU A 246 -28.95 -9.08 -12.18
CA GLU A 246 -29.90 -10.13 -12.51
C GLU A 246 -30.32 -10.90 -11.24
N PRO A 247 -31.59 -11.30 -11.11
CA PRO A 247 -32.03 -12.11 -9.98
C PRO A 247 -31.42 -13.51 -10.05
N SER A 248 -31.10 -14.08 -8.88
CA SER A 248 -30.70 -15.48 -8.80
C SER A 248 -31.93 -16.37 -8.71
N VAL A 249 -31.93 -17.49 -9.43
CA VAL A 249 -32.95 -18.54 -9.35
C VAL A 249 -32.27 -19.83 -8.93
N CYS A 250 -32.47 -20.20 -7.65
CA CYS A 250 -31.87 -21.37 -7.02
C CYS A 250 -32.99 -22.30 -6.58
N GLU A 251 -33.15 -23.43 -7.26
CA GLU A 251 -34.17 -24.43 -6.96
C GLU A 251 -33.50 -25.80 -6.86
N ALA A 252 -33.72 -26.50 -5.75
CA ALA A 252 -33.13 -27.80 -5.49
C ALA A 252 -34.22 -28.83 -5.16
N LEU A 253 -34.02 -30.06 -5.57
CA LEU A 253 -34.77 -31.22 -5.11
C LEU A 253 -33.94 -31.92 -4.05
N VAL A 254 -34.46 -31.98 -2.81
CA VAL A 254 -33.81 -32.66 -1.70
C VAL A 254 -34.58 -33.93 -1.39
N SER A 255 -33.88 -35.06 -1.45
CA SER A 255 -34.44 -36.37 -1.12
C SER A 255 -33.83 -36.92 0.15
N ALA A 256 -34.69 -37.48 0.99
CA ALA A 256 -34.36 -38.13 2.25
C ALA A 256 -34.57 -39.64 2.12
N TYR A 257 -33.68 -40.42 2.75
CA TYR A 257 -33.62 -41.88 2.58
C TYR A 257 -33.59 -42.61 3.92
N ALA A 258 -34.15 -43.81 3.96
CA ALA A 258 -34.20 -44.63 5.18
C ALA A 258 -32.86 -45.27 5.55
N ASP A 259 -32.05 -45.58 4.53
CA ASP A 259 -30.72 -46.16 4.65
C ASP A 259 -29.64 -45.08 4.54
N THR A 260 -28.38 -45.46 4.71
CA THR A 260 -27.22 -44.56 4.66
C THR A 260 -26.58 -44.44 3.28
N ALA A 261 -27.09 -45.16 2.27
CA ALA A 261 -26.55 -45.26 0.92
C ALA A 261 -27.43 -44.56 -0.15
N CYS A 262 -28.49 -43.86 0.27
CA CYS A 262 -29.48 -43.21 -0.58
C CYS A 262 -30.21 -44.15 -1.57
N ASP A 263 -30.49 -45.39 -1.16
CA ASP A 263 -31.17 -46.38 -2.01
C ASP A 263 -32.68 -46.46 -1.80
N ARG A 264 -33.17 -46.14 -0.59
CA ARG A 264 -34.57 -46.24 -0.18
C ARG A 264 -35.16 -44.89 0.17
N GLU A 265 -35.63 -44.17 -0.83
CA GLU A 265 -36.24 -42.86 -0.66
C GLU A 265 -37.49 -42.94 0.22
N ILE A 266 -37.62 -42.00 1.15
CA ILE A 266 -38.78 -41.86 2.05
C ILE A 266 -39.52 -40.54 1.86
N ALA A 267 -38.84 -39.52 1.34
CA ALA A 267 -39.41 -38.22 1.03
C ALA A 267 -38.55 -37.49 0.00
N SER A 268 -39.18 -36.64 -0.81
CA SER A 268 -38.52 -35.73 -1.73
C SER A 268 -39.26 -34.40 -1.75
N VAL A 269 -38.52 -33.30 -1.65
CA VAL A 269 -39.08 -31.95 -1.52
C VAL A 269 -38.31 -31.03 -2.46
N GLN A 270 -39.03 -30.33 -3.34
CA GLN A 270 -38.46 -29.24 -4.11
C GLN A 270 -38.51 -27.96 -3.27
N VAL A 271 -37.36 -27.31 -3.11
CA VAL A 271 -37.19 -26.06 -2.37
C VAL A 271 -36.60 -24.98 -3.26
N ALA A 272 -36.98 -23.74 -2.98
CA ALA A 272 -36.49 -22.54 -3.66
C ALA A 272 -36.12 -21.50 -2.58
N ASP A 273 -36.54 -20.25 -2.74
CA ASP A 273 -36.42 -19.19 -1.73
C ASP A 273 -37.22 -19.50 -0.44
N GLU A 274 -38.22 -20.38 -0.54
CA GLU A 274 -38.88 -21.01 0.60
C GLU A 274 -38.43 -22.48 0.77
N GLY A 275 -38.34 -22.89 2.04
CA GLY A 275 -38.14 -24.30 2.39
C GLY A 275 -39.39 -25.13 2.17
N GLY A 276 -39.33 -26.40 2.54
CA GLY A 276 -40.46 -27.30 2.40
C GLY A 276 -40.54 -28.35 3.51
N CYS A 277 -41.64 -29.11 3.48
CA CYS A 277 -41.92 -30.15 4.45
C CYS A 277 -42.47 -31.39 3.74
N ALA A 278 -42.07 -32.56 4.22
CA ALA A 278 -42.66 -33.83 3.84
C ALA A 278 -42.98 -34.68 5.07
N ASP A 279 -44.02 -35.50 4.98
CA ASP A 279 -44.40 -36.49 5.98
C ASP A 279 -44.06 -37.89 5.44
N PRO A 280 -42.95 -38.51 5.88
CA PRO A 280 -42.61 -39.87 5.50
C PRO A 280 -43.66 -40.87 5.99
N SER A 281 -43.65 -42.07 5.40
CA SER A 281 -44.50 -43.16 5.89
C SER A 281 -44.15 -43.50 7.34
N ALA A 282 -45.16 -43.78 8.17
CA ALA A 282 -44.93 -44.08 9.58
C ALA A 282 -43.99 -45.28 9.78
N GLY A 283 -43.07 -45.18 10.73
CA GLY A 283 -42.15 -46.26 11.10
C GLY A 283 -40.87 -46.34 10.27
N VAL A 284 -40.53 -45.31 9.50
CA VAL A 284 -39.26 -45.23 8.75
C VAL A 284 -38.19 -44.46 9.54
N SER A 285 -36.95 -44.91 9.47
CA SER A 285 -35.78 -44.13 9.92
C SER A 285 -35.37 -43.11 8.86
N LEU A 286 -34.55 -42.13 9.24
CA LEU A 286 -33.85 -41.23 8.31
C LEU A 286 -32.34 -41.50 8.43
N GLY A 287 -31.73 -42.05 7.39
CA GLY A 287 -30.32 -42.47 7.38
C GLY A 287 -29.41 -41.67 6.47
N SER A 288 -29.94 -41.04 5.41
CA SER A 288 -29.16 -40.21 4.50
C SER A 288 -30.00 -39.17 3.77
N VAL A 289 -29.30 -38.19 3.19
CA VAL A 289 -29.86 -37.13 2.36
C VAL A 289 -29.05 -37.00 1.07
N ARG A 290 -29.73 -36.65 -0.02
CA ARG A 290 -29.12 -36.20 -1.27
C ARG A 290 -29.83 -34.94 -1.77
N ALA A 291 -29.16 -34.12 -2.56
CA ALA A 291 -29.81 -33.02 -3.26
C ALA A 291 -29.35 -32.94 -4.72
N GLU A 292 -30.24 -32.47 -5.57
CA GLU A 292 -29.95 -32.19 -6.97
C GLU A 292 -30.53 -30.85 -7.37
N TRP A 293 -29.80 -30.09 -8.19
CA TRP A 293 -30.29 -28.82 -8.70
C TRP A 293 -31.39 -29.05 -9.73
N VAL A 294 -32.56 -28.46 -9.49
CA VAL A 294 -33.59 -28.30 -10.52
C VAL A 294 -33.23 -27.10 -11.39
N THR A 295 -32.90 -25.98 -10.75
CA THR A 295 -32.42 -24.76 -11.39
C THR A 295 -31.23 -24.23 -10.59
N ASN A 296 -30.08 -24.09 -11.24
CA ASN A 296 -28.91 -23.43 -10.68
C ASN A 296 -28.53 -22.27 -11.61
N ALA A 297 -29.24 -21.15 -11.45
CA ALA A 297 -29.04 -19.95 -12.23
C ALA A 297 -28.69 -18.79 -11.27
N PRO A 298 -27.44 -18.69 -10.81
CA PRO A 298 -27.00 -17.52 -10.07
C PRO A 298 -27.13 -16.28 -10.94
N GLY A 299 -27.46 -15.16 -10.30
CA GLY A 299 -27.60 -13.87 -10.98
C GLY A 299 -26.26 -13.28 -11.43
N GLY A 300 -26.30 -12.00 -11.79
CA GLY A 300 -25.11 -11.21 -12.16
C GLY A 300 -24.90 -10.05 -11.20
N CYS A 301 -23.66 -9.56 -11.12
CA CYS A 301 -23.34 -8.33 -10.43
C CYS A 301 -22.35 -7.46 -11.21
N GLU A 302 -22.58 -6.16 -11.13
CA GLU A 302 -21.70 -5.14 -11.74
C GLU A 302 -20.96 -4.38 -10.64
N PRO A 303 -19.61 -4.27 -10.72
CA PRO A 303 -18.84 -3.42 -9.83
C PRO A 303 -19.00 -1.94 -10.20
N SER A 304 -19.09 -1.09 -9.18
CA SER A 304 -18.95 0.37 -9.32
C SER A 304 -18.06 0.92 -8.20
N GLY A 305 -17.48 2.09 -8.41
CA GLY A 305 -16.51 2.66 -7.47
C GLY A 305 -15.07 2.54 -7.98
N GLY A 306 -14.11 2.90 -7.12
CA GLY A 306 -12.69 2.90 -7.48
C GLY A 306 -12.31 4.08 -8.36
N GLU A 307 -13.10 5.15 -8.38
CA GLU A 307 -12.78 6.41 -9.04
C GLU A 307 -12.10 7.38 -8.06
N PRO A 308 -11.24 8.29 -8.55
CA PRO A 308 -10.64 9.32 -7.72
C PRO A 308 -11.70 10.30 -7.18
N VAL A 309 -11.82 10.36 -5.85
CA VAL A 309 -12.67 11.33 -5.14
C VAL A 309 -11.86 12.56 -4.73
N ARG A 310 -10.61 12.33 -4.33
CA ARG A 310 -9.64 13.40 -4.06
C ARG A 310 -8.40 13.15 -4.88
N ASN A 311 -7.90 14.23 -5.48
CA ASN A 311 -6.62 14.21 -6.15
C ASN A 311 -5.48 13.90 -5.17
N ARG A 312 -4.40 13.41 -5.74
CA ARG A 312 -3.11 13.30 -5.10
C ARG A 312 -2.51 14.70 -4.91
N GLU A 313 -1.93 14.95 -3.74
CA GLU A 313 -1.28 16.22 -3.41
C GLU A 313 0.14 16.01 -2.87
N GLU A 314 1.02 16.97 -3.14
CA GLU A 314 2.38 16.94 -2.60
C GLU A 314 2.40 17.26 -1.10
N VAL A 315 3.20 16.53 -0.34
CA VAL A 315 3.35 16.70 1.12
C VAL A 315 4.81 16.81 1.53
N GLU A 316 5.03 17.27 2.76
CA GLU A 316 6.37 17.49 3.30
C GLU A 316 7.22 18.44 2.43
N PRO A 317 6.79 19.71 2.28
CA PRO A 317 7.51 20.68 1.49
C PRO A 317 8.94 20.89 2.03
N LYS A 318 9.87 20.95 1.10
CA LYS A 318 11.31 21.11 1.28
C LYS A 318 11.76 22.23 0.36
N THR A 319 12.25 23.32 0.92
CA THR A 319 12.72 24.45 0.12
C THR A 319 14.24 24.52 0.18
N LEU A 320 14.87 24.66 -0.98
CA LEU A 320 16.29 24.98 -1.10
C LEU A 320 16.44 26.39 -1.70
N CYS A 321 17.38 27.15 -1.16
CA CYS A 321 17.79 28.45 -1.72
C CYS A 321 19.14 28.25 -2.41
N CYS A 322 19.24 28.55 -3.71
CA CYS A 322 20.37 28.21 -4.55
C CYS A 322 21.04 29.45 -5.16
N ILE A 323 22.31 29.29 -5.51
CA ILE A 323 22.98 30.18 -6.46
C ILE A 323 22.77 29.62 -7.88
N GLU A 324 22.25 30.40 -8.82
CA GLU A 324 22.32 30.03 -10.23
C GLU A 324 23.72 30.33 -10.78
N GLU A 325 24.16 29.57 -11.79
CA GLU A 325 25.41 29.91 -12.49
C GLU A 325 25.24 31.28 -13.14
N VAL A 326 26.15 32.20 -12.82
CA VAL A 326 26.24 33.50 -13.50
C VAL A 326 26.60 33.21 -14.96
N THR A 327 25.62 33.26 -15.86
CA THR A 327 25.89 33.39 -17.29
C THR A 327 26.54 34.75 -17.51
N GLU A 328 27.86 34.77 -17.66
CA GLU A 328 28.60 35.91 -18.22
C GLU A 328 28.18 36.20 -19.67
#